data_AF-A0A1V4VIE4-F1
#
_entry.id   AF-A0A1V4VIE4-F1
#
_cell.length_a   1.000
_cell.length_b   1.000
_cell.length_c   1.000
_cell.angle_alpha   90.00
_cell.angle_beta   90.00
_cell.angle_gamma   90.00
#
_symmetry.space_group_name_H-M   'P 1'
#
loop_
_entity.id
_entity.type
_entity.pdbx_description
1 polymer ?
#
loop_
_entity_poly.entity_id
_entity_poly.type
_entity_poly.pdbx_seq_one_letter_code
_entity_poly.pdbx_strand_id
1 'polypeptide(L)'
;MLDIRMRSYGSYIAINLNTRRLTFYEGERLTSTYPVGVGKSSTPTPVGDFTVVVKIISPGGALGTRWMGLSIPNGNYGIHGTNNPSSIGGYVSNGCIRMYNQDVEKLFPKVHIGTPVKIRPGAADNQSGSNLTQKQAGVHIVQSGETLWQIASRYGKTLDQLLSVNNISNPDVIFPGQTIVIPK
;
A
#
# COMPACT_ATOMS: atom_id res chain seq x y z
N MET A 1 11.72 13.10 5.59
CA MET A 1 11.58 14.18 4.60
C MET A 1 10.66 13.66 3.50
N LEU A 2 9.38 14.07 3.49
CA LEU A 2 8.42 13.61 2.48
C LEU A 2 8.72 14.28 1.13
N ASP A 3 8.62 13.50 0.05
CA ASP A 3 9.02 13.87 -1.31
C ASP A 3 8.32 15.15 -1.80
N ILE A 4 9.14 16.13 -2.21
CA ILE A 4 8.74 17.47 -2.67
C ILE A 4 7.81 17.39 -3.90
N ARG A 5 7.82 16.26 -4.63
CA ARG A 5 6.93 16.00 -5.78
C ARG A 5 5.44 15.99 -5.43
N MET A 6 5.05 15.79 -4.16
CA MET A 6 3.64 15.75 -3.75
C MET A 6 3.05 17.12 -3.40
N ARG A 7 3.88 18.15 -3.19
CA ARG A 7 3.42 19.50 -2.83
C ARG A 7 2.82 20.27 -4.00
N SER A 8 2.89 19.75 -5.22
CA SER A 8 2.60 20.54 -6.43
C SER A 8 1.56 19.96 -7.41
N TYR A 9 1.08 18.69 -7.35
CA TYR A 9 0.34 18.12 -8.51
C TYR A 9 -0.74 17.01 -8.26
N GLY A 10 -1.72 17.17 -7.34
CA GLY A 10 -2.99 16.40 -7.43
C GLY A 10 -3.53 15.74 -6.16
N SER A 11 -4.59 14.93 -6.32
CA SER A 11 -5.28 14.20 -5.24
C SER A 11 -4.67 12.82 -4.95
N TYR A 12 -4.77 12.31 -3.72
CA TYR A 12 -4.36 10.94 -3.37
C TYR A 12 -5.21 10.32 -2.26
N ILE A 13 -5.10 8.98 -2.12
CA ILE A 13 -5.74 8.20 -1.06
C ILE A 13 -4.68 7.73 -0.07
N ALA A 14 -4.96 7.84 1.23
CA ALA A 14 -4.21 7.17 2.29
C ALA A 14 -5.11 6.17 3.02
N ILE A 15 -4.63 4.97 3.26
CA ILE A 15 -5.33 3.91 3.99
C ILE A 15 -4.49 3.52 5.20
N ASN A 16 -5.12 3.55 6.37
CA ASN A 16 -4.56 3.12 7.65
C ASN A 16 -5.26 1.83 8.09
N LEU A 17 -4.52 0.73 8.11
CA LEU A 17 -5.07 -0.61 8.38
C LEU A 17 -5.43 -0.81 9.86
N ASN A 18 -4.71 -0.18 10.79
CA ASN A 18 -4.95 -0.28 12.24
C ASN A 18 -6.22 0.46 12.63
N THR A 19 -6.37 1.71 12.17
CA THR A 19 -7.58 2.51 12.42
C THR A 19 -8.73 2.14 11.48
N ARG A 20 -8.44 1.33 10.44
CA ARG A 20 -9.39 0.90 9.40
C ARG A 20 -10.08 2.09 8.76
N ARG A 21 -9.25 3.06 8.35
CA ARG A 21 -9.69 4.30 7.70
C ARG A 21 -9.05 4.49 6.34
N LEU A 22 -9.87 4.93 5.40
CA LEU A 22 -9.45 5.47 4.11
C LEU A 22 -9.70 6.97 4.11
N THR A 23 -8.67 7.75 3.80
CA THR A 23 -8.71 9.21 3.73
C THR A 23 -8.37 9.67 2.32
N PHE A 24 -9.17 10.58 1.78
CA PHE A 24 -8.92 11.23 0.49
C PHE A 24 -8.39 12.65 0.71
N TYR A 25 -7.29 12.96 0.02
CA TYR A 25 -6.61 14.24 0.07
C TYR A 25 -6.61 14.93 -1.30
N GLU A 26 -6.70 16.25 -1.29
CA GLU A 26 -6.45 17.13 -2.43
C GLU A 26 -5.25 18.01 -2.07
N GLY A 27 -4.08 17.73 -2.66
CA GLY A 27 -2.83 18.30 -2.17
C GLY A 27 -2.60 17.92 -0.69
N GLU A 28 -2.37 18.90 0.17
CA GLU A 28 -2.21 18.69 1.62
C GLU A 28 -3.56 18.65 2.38
N ARG A 29 -4.68 18.99 1.72
CA ARG A 29 -5.98 19.12 2.36
C ARG A 29 -6.71 17.79 2.47
N LEU A 30 -6.94 17.34 3.70
CA LEU A 30 -7.88 16.25 3.97
C LEU A 30 -9.28 16.68 3.55
N THR A 31 -9.90 15.92 2.64
CA THR A 31 -11.24 16.26 2.11
C THR A 31 -12.31 15.30 2.63
N SER A 32 -12.00 14.03 2.84
CA SER A 32 -12.98 13.04 3.35
C SER A 32 -12.28 11.86 4.01
N THR A 33 -12.91 11.28 5.03
CA THR A 33 -12.43 10.07 5.74
C THR A 33 -13.58 9.07 5.88
N TYR A 34 -13.31 7.81 5.57
CA TYR A 34 -14.30 6.74 5.54
C TYR A 34 -13.85 5.53 6.39
N PRO A 35 -14.77 4.85 7.12
CA PRO A 35 -14.48 3.54 7.69
C PRO A 35 -14.34 2.51 6.56
N VAL A 36 -13.41 1.56 6.72
CA VAL A 36 -13.20 0.49 5.74
C VAL A 36 -13.08 -0.89 6.40
N GLY A 37 -13.47 -1.94 5.67
CA GLY A 37 -13.08 -3.31 5.97
C GLY A 37 -11.77 -3.64 5.28
N VAL A 38 -10.87 -4.36 5.96
CA VAL A 38 -9.53 -4.70 5.45
C VAL A 38 -9.29 -6.20 5.48
N GLY A 39 -8.17 -6.66 4.91
CA GLY A 39 -7.81 -8.07 4.84
C GLY A 39 -7.61 -8.70 6.22
N LYS A 40 -8.08 -9.94 6.41
CA LYS A 40 -7.78 -10.74 7.61
C LYS A 40 -6.30 -11.07 7.73
N SER A 41 -5.83 -11.45 8.92
CA SER A 41 -4.41 -11.80 9.15
C SER A 41 -3.88 -12.91 8.23
N SER A 42 -4.73 -13.86 7.82
CA SER A 42 -4.35 -14.94 6.88
C SER A 42 -4.35 -14.54 5.40
N THR A 43 -4.95 -13.40 5.06
CA THR A 43 -4.94 -12.82 3.70
C THR A 43 -4.93 -11.29 3.82
N PRO A 44 -3.81 -10.72 4.30
CA PRO A 44 -3.74 -9.32 4.69
C PRO A 44 -3.84 -8.39 3.48
N THR A 45 -4.30 -7.16 3.72
CA THR A 45 -4.20 -6.10 2.70
C THR A 45 -2.72 -5.73 2.52
N PRO A 46 -2.18 -5.78 1.30
CA PRO A 46 -0.79 -5.43 1.04
C PRO A 46 -0.48 -3.98 1.42
N VAL A 47 0.62 -3.77 2.14
CA VAL A 47 1.15 -2.44 2.48
C VAL A 47 2.07 -1.97 1.36
N GLY A 48 2.01 -0.68 1.02
CA GLY A 48 2.84 -0.11 -0.04
C GLY A 48 2.25 1.14 -0.66
N ASP A 49 2.90 1.61 -1.72
CA ASP A 49 2.43 2.70 -2.55
C ASP A 49 1.97 2.14 -3.90
N PHE A 50 0.73 2.43 -4.25
CA PHE A 50 0.06 1.90 -5.42
C PHE A 50 -0.66 3.02 -6.17
N THR A 51 -1.28 2.69 -7.29
CA THR A 51 -2.17 3.58 -8.03
C THR A 51 -3.49 2.90 -8.36
N VAL A 52 -4.53 3.69 -8.59
CA VAL A 52 -5.77 3.20 -9.18
C VAL A 52 -5.56 2.95 -10.68
N VAL A 53 -5.75 1.71 -11.13
CA VAL A 53 -5.48 1.32 -12.53
C VAL A 53 -6.75 1.08 -13.35
N VAL A 54 -7.87 0.80 -12.69
CA VAL A 54 -9.16 0.56 -13.35
C VAL A 54 -10.31 1.01 -12.47
N LYS A 55 -11.41 1.46 -13.09
CA LYS A 55 -12.63 1.88 -12.40
C LYS A 55 -13.85 1.25 -13.08
N ILE A 56 -14.71 0.59 -12.30
CA ILE A 56 -15.92 -0.08 -12.79
C ILE A 56 -17.14 0.42 -12.01
N ILE A 57 -18.20 0.77 -12.74
CA ILE A 57 -19.51 1.12 -12.20
C ILE A 57 -20.38 -0.13 -12.18
N SER A 58 -21.07 -0.38 -11.07
CA SER A 58 -22.01 -1.49 -10.87
C SER A 58 -21.41 -2.89 -11.11
N PRO A 59 -20.27 -3.25 -10.47
CA PRO A 59 -19.71 -4.60 -10.58
C PRO A 59 -20.61 -5.68 -9.95
N GLY A 60 -21.49 -5.30 -9.01
CA GLY A 60 -22.45 -6.20 -8.40
C GLY A 60 -21.84 -7.20 -7.41
N GLY A 61 -22.67 -8.12 -6.92
CA GLY A 61 -22.26 -9.18 -5.99
C GLY A 61 -21.55 -8.65 -4.73
N ALA A 62 -20.51 -9.35 -4.30
CA ALA A 62 -19.71 -8.97 -3.14
C ALA A 62 -18.94 -7.64 -3.30
N LEU A 63 -18.81 -7.15 -4.53
CA LEU A 63 -18.07 -5.92 -4.84
C LEU A 63 -18.95 -4.67 -4.70
N GLY A 64 -20.27 -4.83 -4.62
CA GLY A 64 -21.22 -3.74 -4.43
C GLY A 64 -21.34 -2.83 -5.65
N THR A 65 -21.41 -1.53 -5.44
CA THR A 65 -21.80 -0.57 -6.49
C THR A 65 -20.64 0.03 -7.27
N ARG A 66 -19.42 0.00 -6.75
CA ARG A 66 -18.21 0.54 -7.43
C ARG A 66 -17.00 -0.33 -7.14
N TRP A 67 -16.10 -0.40 -8.11
CA TRP A 67 -14.79 -1.06 -7.96
C TRP A 67 -13.68 -0.17 -8.51
N MET A 68 -12.61 -0.02 -7.75
CA MET A 68 -11.36 0.65 -8.14
C MET A 68 -10.21 -0.32 -7.94
N GLY A 69 -9.70 -0.88 -9.04
CA GLY A 69 -8.57 -1.82 -8.98
C GLY A 69 -7.25 -1.10 -8.73
N LEU A 70 -6.38 -1.73 -7.96
CA LEU A 70 -5.08 -1.18 -7.55
C LEU A 70 -3.93 -1.86 -8.28
N SER A 71 -2.83 -1.14 -8.47
CA SER A 71 -1.59 -1.63 -9.11
C SER A 71 -0.80 -2.64 -8.27
N ILE A 72 -1.47 -3.41 -7.41
CA ILE A 72 -0.85 -4.42 -6.56
C ILE A 72 -0.53 -5.64 -7.45
N PRO A 73 0.73 -6.10 -7.52
CA PRO A 73 1.10 -7.22 -8.37
C PRO A 73 0.45 -8.53 -7.90
N ASN A 74 0.21 -9.43 -8.85
CA ASN A 74 -0.19 -10.83 -8.62
C ASN A 74 -1.51 -11.04 -7.86
N GLY A 75 -2.43 -10.07 -7.86
CA GLY A 75 -3.78 -10.29 -7.34
C GLY A 75 -4.80 -9.25 -7.76
N ASN A 76 -6.08 -9.63 -7.69
CA ASN A 76 -7.19 -8.73 -7.97
C ASN A 76 -7.55 -7.94 -6.71
N TYR A 77 -6.73 -6.94 -6.39
CA TYR A 77 -6.94 -6.07 -5.24
C TYR A 77 -7.59 -4.76 -5.65
N GLY A 78 -8.52 -4.29 -4.83
CA GLY A 78 -9.25 -3.07 -5.10
C GLY A 78 -9.85 -2.42 -3.87
N ILE A 79 -10.26 -1.18 -4.06
CA ILE A 79 -11.18 -0.46 -3.19
C ILE A 79 -12.57 -0.61 -3.79
N HIS A 80 -13.52 -1.15 -3.04
CA HIS A 80 -14.85 -1.45 -3.57
C HIS A 80 -15.96 -1.32 -2.53
N GLY A 81 -17.21 -1.34 -3.00
CA GLY A 81 -18.40 -1.36 -2.14
C GLY A 81 -18.57 -2.69 -1.40
N THR A 82 -19.77 -3.01 -0.94
CA THR A 82 -20.04 -4.33 -0.35
C THR A 82 -21.54 -4.63 -0.37
N ASN A 83 -21.91 -5.90 -0.51
CA ASN A 83 -23.27 -6.38 -0.23
C ASN A 83 -23.45 -6.81 1.24
N ASN A 84 -22.38 -6.75 2.03
CA ASN A 84 -22.38 -7.05 3.46
C ASN A 84 -21.87 -5.84 4.27
N PRO A 85 -22.75 -4.87 4.58
CA PRO A 85 -22.36 -3.63 5.27
C PRO A 85 -21.75 -3.84 6.66
N SER A 86 -22.15 -4.90 7.40
CA SER A 86 -21.59 -5.18 8.73
C SER A 86 -20.12 -5.60 8.69
N SER A 87 -19.57 -5.90 7.50
CA SER A 87 -18.15 -6.20 7.33
C SER A 87 -17.25 -4.96 7.39
N ILE A 88 -17.80 -3.75 7.29
CA ILE A 88 -17.02 -2.51 7.36
C ILE A 88 -16.52 -2.25 8.77
N GLY A 89 -15.25 -1.85 8.90
CA GLY A 89 -14.60 -1.65 10.19
C GLY A 89 -14.03 -2.93 10.81
N GLY A 90 -14.00 -4.05 10.08
CA GLY A 90 -13.40 -5.31 10.52
C GLY A 90 -12.23 -5.80 9.64
N TYR A 91 -11.59 -6.89 10.08
CA TYR A 91 -10.60 -7.67 9.33
C TYR A 91 -11.28 -8.87 8.66
N VAL A 92 -11.83 -8.66 7.46
CA VAL A 92 -12.91 -9.50 6.91
C VAL A 92 -12.70 -9.92 5.46
N SER A 93 -11.78 -9.28 4.74
CA SER A 93 -11.61 -9.50 3.31
C SER A 93 -10.42 -10.42 3.00
N ASN A 94 -10.31 -10.83 1.74
CA ASN A 94 -9.13 -11.51 1.20
C ASN A 94 -8.02 -10.53 0.77
N GLY A 95 -7.97 -9.35 1.39
CA GLY A 95 -6.98 -8.30 1.15
C GLY A 95 -7.51 -7.04 0.45
N CYS A 96 -8.72 -7.07 -0.12
CA CYS A 96 -9.36 -5.88 -0.67
C CYS A 96 -9.82 -4.89 0.41
N ILE A 97 -9.97 -3.62 0.03
CA ILE A 97 -10.50 -2.56 0.88
C ILE A 97 -12.00 -2.43 0.61
N ARG A 98 -12.82 -2.79 1.60
CA ARG A 98 -14.28 -2.68 1.52
C ARG A 98 -14.75 -1.34 2.06
N MET A 99 -15.70 -0.71 1.38
CA MET A 99 -16.37 0.52 1.78
C MET A 99 -17.88 0.29 1.79
N TYR A 100 -18.63 1.11 2.54
CA TYR A 100 -20.07 1.21 2.32
C TYR A 100 -20.35 1.69 0.89
N ASN A 101 -21.42 1.18 0.25
CA ASN A 101 -21.77 1.56 -1.13
C ASN A 101 -21.94 3.08 -1.29
N GLN A 102 -22.64 3.72 -0.35
CA GLN A 102 -22.80 5.18 -0.32
C GLN A 102 -21.47 5.96 -0.22
N ASP A 103 -20.45 5.39 0.42
CA ASP A 103 -19.17 6.06 0.63
C ASP A 103 -18.27 5.89 -0.59
N VAL A 104 -18.22 4.68 -1.17
CA VAL A 104 -17.48 4.47 -2.42
C VAL A 104 -18.12 5.26 -3.57
N GLU A 105 -19.44 5.44 -3.59
CA GLU A 105 -20.12 6.30 -4.58
C GLU A 105 -19.74 7.78 -4.45
N LYS A 106 -19.49 8.28 -3.23
CA LYS A 106 -18.99 9.65 -3.00
C LYS A 106 -17.51 9.80 -3.34
N LEU A 107 -16.71 8.77 -3.10
CA LEU A 107 -15.26 8.78 -3.36
C LEU A 107 -14.96 8.60 -4.86
N PHE A 108 -15.64 7.67 -5.51
CA PHE A 108 -15.39 7.25 -6.90
C PHE A 108 -15.30 8.39 -7.93
N PRO A 109 -16.18 9.42 -7.95
CA PRO A 109 -16.05 10.51 -8.92
C PRO A 109 -14.84 11.42 -8.67
N LYS A 110 -14.29 11.46 -7.45
CA LYS A 110 -13.12 12.29 -7.10
C LYS A 110 -11.79 11.62 -7.47
N VAL A 111 -11.79 10.30 -7.57
CA VAL A 111 -10.59 9.49 -7.81
C VAL A 111 -10.40 9.26 -9.30
N HIS A 112 -9.27 9.67 -9.85
CA HIS A 112 -8.91 9.42 -11.25
C HIS A 112 -8.07 8.15 -11.39
N ILE A 113 -8.05 7.52 -12.57
CA ILE A 113 -7.03 6.52 -12.89
C ILE A 113 -5.65 7.19 -12.76
N GLY A 114 -4.69 6.49 -12.15
CA GLY A 114 -3.38 7.02 -11.78
C GLY A 114 -3.34 7.68 -10.39
N THR A 115 -4.48 7.87 -9.72
CA THR A 115 -4.51 8.44 -8.35
C THR A 115 -3.64 7.59 -7.41
N PRO A 116 -2.66 8.20 -6.72
CA PRO A 116 -1.83 7.46 -5.78
C PRO A 116 -2.65 6.94 -4.59
N VAL A 117 -2.33 5.73 -4.15
CA VAL A 117 -2.95 5.04 -3.01
C VAL A 117 -1.85 4.56 -2.09
N LYS A 118 -1.77 5.16 -0.90
CA LYS A 118 -0.79 4.81 0.12
C LYS A 118 -1.44 3.92 1.16
N ILE A 119 -1.03 2.67 1.25
CA ILE A 119 -1.54 1.74 2.27
C ILE A 119 -0.47 1.59 3.35
N ARG A 120 -0.84 1.83 4.61
CA ARG A 120 0.04 1.74 5.77
C ARG A 120 -0.67 1.03 6.92
N PRO A 121 0.06 0.34 7.81
CA PRO A 121 -0.51 -0.18 9.06
C PRO A 121 -1.12 0.95 9.91
N GLY A 122 -0.55 2.15 9.89
CA GLY A 122 -0.86 3.25 10.82
C GLY A 122 0.31 3.49 11.78
N ALA A 123 0.64 4.75 12.09
CA ALA A 123 1.89 5.07 12.79
C ALA A 123 1.86 4.74 14.30
N ALA A 124 2.98 4.28 14.84
CA ALA A 124 3.45 4.85 16.09
C ALA A 124 4.24 6.12 15.70
N ASP A 125 3.62 7.29 15.80
CA ASP A 125 4.36 8.56 15.73
C ASP A 125 4.99 8.77 17.10
N ASN A 126 6.30 8.57 17.21
CA ASN A 126 7.09 9.27 18.21
C ASN A 126 7.91 10.31 17.46
N GLN A 127 7.57 11.57 17.69
CA GLN A 127 8.49 12.67 17.43
C GLN A 127 9.80 12.37 18.17
N SER A 128 10.90 12.20 17.45
CA SER A 128 12.23 12.39 18.03
C SER A 128 13.15 13.00 16.99
N GLY A 129 13.20 14.33 17.03
CA GLY A 129 14.51 14.96 16.96
C GLY A 129 15.28 14.63 18.23
N SER A 130 16.17 13.65 18.15
CA SER A 130 17.42 13.64 18.89
C SER A 130 18.39 12.68 18.20
N ASN A 131 19.56 13.21 17.83
CA ASN A 131 20.68 12.45 17.31
C ASN A 131 21.09 11.36 18.32
N LEU A 132 21.08 10.10 17.89
CA LEU A 132 22.01 9.11 18.39
C LEU A 132 22.60 8.38 17.18
N THR A 133 23.87 8.67 16.96
CA THR A 133 24.81 7.91 16.14
C THR A 133 24.64 6.41 16.34
N GLN A 134 24.23 5.68 15.29
CA GLN A 134 24.61 4.27 15.09
C GLN A 134 24.29 3.81 13.66
N LYS A 135 25.31 3.89 12.79
CA LYS A 135 25.60 2.97 11.66
C LYS A 135 24.36 2.31 11.04
N GLN A 136 23.73 2.96 10.07
CA GLN A 136 22.51 2.50 9.41
C GLN A 136 22.74 1.19 8.63
N ALA A 137 21.86 0.20 8.83
CA ALA A 137 21.67 -0.88 7.87
C ALA A 137 21.08 -0.24 6.60
N GLY A 138 21.76 -0.38 5.47
CA GLY A 138 21.27 0.15 4.20
C GLY A 138 19.99 -0.58 3.80
N VAL A 139 19.01 0.13 3.28
CA VAL A 139 17.81 -0.48 2.70
C VAL A 139 17.80 -0.18 1.21
N HIS A 140 17.59 -1.20 0.39
CA HIS A 140 17.52 -1.08 -1.05
C HIS A 140 16.09 -1.37 -1.55
N ILE A 141 15.59 -0.54 -2.45
CA ILE A 141 14.29 -0.76 -3.10
C ILE A 141 14.56 -1.30 -4.50
N VAL A 142 14.16 -2.53 -4.75
CA VAL A 142 14.34 -3.22 -6.04
C VAL A 142 13.76 -2.36 -7.16
N GLN A 143 14.55 -2.11 -8.21
CA GLN A 143 14.12 -1.44 -9.43
C GLN A 143 13.69 -2.46 -10.49
N SER A 144 13.00 -1.99 -11.53
CA SER A 144 12.60 -2.85 -12.65
C SER A 144 13.81 -3.51 -13.30
N GLY A 145 13.78 -4.84 -13.38
CA GLY A 145 14.86 -5.64 -13.99
C GLY A 145 16.05 -5.94 -13.07
N GLU A 146 16.01 -5.54 -11.80
CA GLU A 146 17.05 -5.93 -10.85
C GLU A 146 16.83 -7.35 -10.29
N THR A 147 17.94 -8.04 -10.07
CA THR A 147 18.02 -9.34 -9.39
C THR A 147 18.69 -9.17 -8.02
N LEU A 148 18.42 -10.09 -7.07
CA LEU A 148 19.11 -10.08 -5.77
C LEU A 148 20.63 -10.19 -5.93
N TRP A 149 21.11 -10.88 -6.96
CA TRP A 149 22.53 -10.98 -7.29
C TRP A 149 23.13 -9.62 -7.65
N GLN A 150 22.47 -8.84 -8.50
CA GLN A 150 22.92 -7.49 -8.86
C GLN A 150 22.87 -6.54 -7.67
N ILE A 151 21.85 -6.67 -6.82
CA ILE A 151 21.71 -5.87 -5.61
C ILE A 151 22.82 -6.22 -4.61
N ALA A 152 23.03 -7.51 -4.33
CA ALA A 152 24.10 -7.99 -3.44
C ALA A 152 25.48 -7.50 -3.93
N SER A 153 25.75 -7.66 -5.23
CA SER A 153 27.00 -7.20 -5.87
C SER A 153 27.20 -5.69 -5.74
N ARG A 154 26.14 -4.88 -5.97
CA ARG A 154 26.19 -3.42 -5.82
C ARG A 154 26.62 -2.99 -4.41
N TYR A 155 26.21 -3.72 -3.38
CA TYR A 155 26.52 -3.39 -1.98
C TYR A 155 27.69 -4.20 -1.40
N GLY A 156 28.42 -4.97 -2.22
CA GLY A 156 29.55 -5.78 -1.77
C GLY A 156 29.15 -6.89 -0.80
N LYS A 157 27.95 -7.45 -0.94
CA LYS A 157 27.42 -8.55 -0.13
C LYS A 157 27.23 -9.81 -0.97
N THR A 158 27.13 -10.96 -0.32
CA THR A 158 26.75 -12.21 -0.98
C THR A 158 25.23 -12.34 -1.04
N LEU A 159 24.73 -13.17 -1.96
CA LEU A 159 23.31 -13.49 -2.03
C LEU A 159 22.81 -14.08 -0.70
N ASP A 160 23.54 -15.02 -0.10
CA ASP A 160 23.16 -15.67 1.18
C ASP A 160 23.06 -14.69 2.35
N GLN A 161 23.96 -13.70 2.40
CA GLN A 161 23.88 -12.62 3.38
C GLN A 161 22.58 -11.81 3.20
N LEU A 162 22.17 -11.54 1.96
CA LEU A 162 20.91 -10.87 1.68
C LEU A 162 19.69 -11.74 2.04
N LEU A 163 19.70 -13.03 1.72
CA LEU A 163 18.57 -13.91 1.97
C LEU A 163 18.33 -14.12 3.47
N SER A 164 19.41 -14.31 4.24
CA SER A 164 19.34 -14.56 5.69
C SER A 164 18.70 -13.40 6.48
N VAL A 165 18.87 -12.16 6.04
CA VAL A 165 18.28 -10.99 6.73
C VAL A 165 16.91 -10.58 6.20
N ASN A 166 16.50 -11.08 5.02
CA ASN A 166 15.23 -10.71 4.39
C ASN A 166 14.17 -11.82 4.43
N ASN A 167 14.49 -12.99 5.01
CA ASN A 167 13.61 -14.17 5.04
C ASN A 167 13.09 -14.56 3.64
N ILE A 168 13.90 -14.38 2.60
CA ILE A 168 13.54 -14.71 1.22
C ILE A 168 13.91 -16.17 0.97
N SER A 169 12.90 -17.00 0.72
CA SER A 169 13.09 -18.44 0.47
C SER A 169 13.43 -18.76 -0.98
N ASN A 170 13.00 -17.92 -1.94
CA ASN A 170 13.33 -18.07 -3.35
C ASN A 170 14.00 -16.78 -3.87
N PRO A 171 15.31 -16.81 -4.18
CA PRO A 171 16.08 -15.64 -4.58
C PRO A 171 15.69 -15.06 -5.96
N ASP A 172 15.05 -15.87 -6.81
CA ASP A 172 14.66 -15.45 -8.16
C ASP A 172 13.33 -14.70 -8.17
N VAL A 173 12.61 -14.69 -7.05
CA VAL A 173 11.29 -14.09 -6.92
C VAL A 173 11.39 -12.81 -6.11
N ILE A 174 11.90 -11.76 -6.76
CA ILE A 174 11.83 -10.39 -6.27
C ILE A 174 11.08 -9.48 -7.23
N PHE A 175 10.45 -8.44 -6.68
CA PHE A 175 9.61 -7.53 -7.46
C PHE A 175 10.10 -6.09 -7.35
N PRO A 176 9.98 -5.28 -8.41
CA PRO A 176 10.23 -3.86 -8.33
C PRO A 176 9.38 -3.21 -7.23
N GLY A 177 10.00 -2.35 -6.41
CA GLY A 177 9.42 -1.79 -5.20
C GLY A 177 9.61 -2.63 -3.94
N GLN A 178 10.10 -3.88 -4.05
CA GLN A 178 10.41 -4.71 -2.89
C GLN A 178 11.57 -4.12 -2.10
N THR A 179 11.41 -4.09 -0.79
CA THR A 179 12.45 -3.63 0.13
C THR A 179 13.37 -4.80 0.45
N ILE A 180 14.67 -4.61 0.24
CA ILE A 180 15.73 -5.53 0.60
C ILE A 180 16.61 -4.86 1.66
N VAL A 181 16.62 -5.43 2.85
CA VAL A 181 17.55 -5.08 3.94
C VAL A 181 18.95 -5.49 3.50
N ILE A 182 19.87 -4.52 3.50
CA ILE A 182 21.28 -4.77 3.23
C ILE A 182 21.97 -5.03 4.58
N PRO A 183 22.53 -6.23 4.80
CA PRO A 183 23.23 -6.57 6.04
C PRO A 183 24.45 -5.65 6.22
N LYS A 184 24.81 -5.37 7.47
CA LYS A 184 25.98 -4.56 7.80
C LYS A 184 27.27 -5.21 7.33
#